data_AF-A0A6B0V7I4-F1
#
_entry.id   AF-A0A6B0V7I4-F1
#
_cell.length_a   1.000
_cell.length_b   1.000
_cell.length_c   1.000
_cell.angle_alpha   90.00
_cell.angle_beta   90.00
_cell.angle_gamma   90.00
#
_symmetry.space_group_name_H-M   'P 1'
#
loop_
_entity.id
_entity.type
_entity.pdbx_description
1 polymer ?
#
loop_
_entity_poly.entity_id
_entity_poly.type
_entity_poly.pdbx_seq_one_letter_code
_entity_poly.pdbx_strand_id
1 'polypeptide(L)'
;MLHAAELYFRELECPEIELYLVGLYNTTKEEEKTFEVTDKLFSATFMDGPFTLALFQEWVEKNGKFNDSDIVILLTSCRLYDYFWSTKQGRRDGGISYQDGICTHLRVGVVEDKGRDFDGIKSLISQIAHLLGTPWNEGHEAPDCLGKDGYLVSLDTSETPLPMLSNCTKDYLLQKYQTDVYSHPCWSDTPKPIVPRTHELPVHYFAEEDLCKANRPNFPNDTYCPKNHTRWGSAPVCKFPCCKDDNNYRPTYRSLPDGTNCTDENGENEGKVCLSQVCVTL
;
A
#
# COMPACT_ATOMS: atom_id res chain seq x y z
N MET A 1 -8.52 -3.85 1.43
CA MET A 1 -7.09 -3.61 1.11
C MET A 1 -6.75 -4.02 -0.32
N LEU A 2 -6.80 -5.32 -0.69
CA LEU A 2 -6.37 -5.79 -2.02
C LEU A 2 -7.13 -5.13 -3.19
N HIS A 3 -8.46 -5.08 -3.15
CA HIS A 3 -9.26 -4.40 -4.18
C HIS A 3 -8.92 -2.90 -4.31
N ALA A 4 -8.66 -2.22 -3.19
CA ALA A 4 -8.23 -0.84 -3.22
C ALA A 4 -6.85 -0.69 -3.90
N ALA A 5 -5.92 -1.62 -3.66
CA ALA A 5 -4.62 -1.64 -4.33
C ALA A 5 -4.75 -1.87 -5.85
N GLU A 6 -5.65 -2.77 -6.28
CA GLU A 6 -5.97 -3.01 -7.71
C GLU A 6 -6.35 -1.72 -8.43
N LEU A 7 -7.15 -0.84 -7.81
CA LEU A 7 -7.54 0.45 -8.40
C LEU A 7 -6.35 1.35 -8.75
N TYR A 8 -5.20 1.22 -8.10
CA TYR A 8 -4.04 2.05 -8.42
C TYR A 8 -3.31 1.58 -9.69
N PHE A 9 -3.63 0.39 -10.21
CA PHE A 9 -3.18 -0.12 -11.50
C PHE A 9 -4.15 0.19 -12.65
N ARG A 10 -5.31 0.82 -12.38
CA ARG A 10 -6.39 1.08 -13.36
C ARG A 10 -5.98 1.88 -14.61
N GLU A 11 -4.91 2.66 -14.53
CA GLU A 11 -4.42 3.48 -15.65
C GLU A 11 -3.52 2.69 -16.62
N LEU A 12 -3.35 1.39 -16.40
CA LEU A 12 -2.69 0.49 -17.34
C LEU A 12 -3.73 -0.07 -18.31
N GLU A 13 -3.74 0.42 -19.56
CA GLU A 13 -4.65 -0.09 -20.60
C GLU A 13 -4.20 -1.47 -21.14
N CYS A 14 -2.89 -1.73 -21.13
CA CYS A 14 -2.30 -2.99 -21.55
C CYS A 14 -0.93 -3.13 -20.87
N PRO A 15 -0.69 -4.14 -20.02
CA PRO A 15 -1.66 -5.13 -19.54
C PRO A 15 -2.66 -4.53 -18.53
N GLU A 16 -3.88 -5.06 -18.50
CA GLU A 16 -4.77 -4.88 -17.35
C GLU A 16 -4.28 -5.78 -16.21
N ILE A 17 -4.15 -5.23 -15.00
CA ILE A 17 -3.68 -5.96 -13.82
C ILE A 17 -4.86 -6.16 -12.86
N GLU A 18 -5.20 -7.41 -12.61
CA GLU A 18 -6.21 -7.81 -11.63
C GLU A 18 -5.55 -8.56 -10.46
N LEU A 19 -5.97 -8.28 -9.24
CA LEU A 19 -5.41 -8.85 -8.02
C LEU A 19 -6.42 -9.79 -7.33
N TYR A 20 -6.08 -11.07 -7.30
CA TYR A 20 -6.92 -12.11 -6.69
C TYR A 20 -6.32 -12.61 -5.37
N LEU A 21 -7.15 -12.63 -4.32
CA LEU A 21 -6.77 -13.29 -3.06
C LEU A 21 -7.01 -14.80 -3.20
N VAL A 22 -5.94 -15.55 -3.40
CA VAL A 22 -5.96 -17.03 -3.58
C VAL A 22 -5.64 -17.82 -2.31
N GLY A 23 -5.11 -17.15 -1.29
CA GLY A 23 -4.75 -17.77 -0.03
C GLY A 23 -4.62 -16.74 1.08
N LEU A 24 -4.95 -17.15 2.31
CA LEU A 24 -4.77 -16.35 3.51
C LEU A 24 -4.25 -17.28 4.62
N TYR A 25 -3.14 -16.91 5.23
CA TYR A 25 -2.52 -17.69 6.29
C TYR A 25 -2.15 -16.78 7.46
N ASN A 26 -2.70 -17.08 8.63
CA ASN A 26 -2.31 -16.43 9.87
C ASN A 26 -1.14 -17.20 10.48
N THR A 27 0.01 -16.55 10.56
CA THR A 27 1.22 -17.12 11.16
C THR A 27 1.06 -17.29 12.67
N THR A 28 1.78 -18.26 13.21
CA THR A 28 1.94 -18.43 14.66
C THR A 28 3.23 -17.76 15.13
N LYS A 29 3.30 -17.39 16.41
CA LYS A 29 4.52 -16.83 17.02
C LYS A 29 5.74 -17.74 16.88
N GLU A 30 5.56 -19.06 16.82
CA GLU A 30 6.68 -19.98 16.65
C GLU A 30 7.16 -20.02 15.20
N GLU A 31 6.27 -19.85 14.22
CA GLU A 31 6.64 -19.68 12.82
C GLU A 31 7.32 -18.33 12.59
N GLU A 32 6.77 -17.25 13.16
CA GLU A 32 7.33 -15.90 13.06
C GLU A 32 8.79 -15.84 13.53
N LYS A 33 9.15 -16.53 14.62
CA LYS A 33 10.54 -16.62 15.09
C LYS A 33 11.51 -17.24 14.08
N THR A 34 11.03 -17.95 13.06
CA THR A 34 11.89 -18.57 12.05
C THR A 34 12.29 -17.63 10.93
N PHE A 35 11.52 -16.56 10.70
CA PHE A 35 11.79 -15.61 9.63
C PHE A 35 11.85 -14.14 10.06
N GLU A 36 11.19 -13.75 11.14
CA GLU A 36 11.23 -12.37 11.64
C GLU A 36 12.56 -12.09 12.34
N VAL A 37 13.30 -11.11 11.80
CA VAL A 37 14.47 -10.54 12.45
C VAL A 37 14.09 -9.19 13.02
N THR A 38 14.13 -9.06 14.33
CA THR A 38 13.74 -7.81 15.00
C THR A 38 14.80 -7.32 15.95
N ASP A 39 15.05 -6.02 15.93
CA ASP A 39 15.93 -5.32 16.85
C ASP A 39 15.17 -4.29 17.68
N LYS A 40 15.61 -4.12 18.92
CA LYS A 40 15.08 -3.08 19.81
C LYS A 40 15.96 -1.84 19.72
N LEU A 41 15.41 -0.76 19.17
CA LEU A 41 16.02 0.55 19.20
C LEU A 41 15.25 1.43 20.19
N PHE A 42 15.88 1.77 21.32
CA PHE A 42 15.24 2.45 22.45
C PHE A 42 14.02 1.66 22.98
N SER A 43 12.82 2.26 22.96
CA SER A 43 11.56 1.67 23.43
C SER A 43 10.73 1.02 22.32
N ALA A 44 11.22 1.02 21.07
CA ALA A 44 10.51 0.48 19.93
C ALA A 44 11.22 -0.75 19.35
N THR A 45 10.43 -1.76 19.00
CA THR A 45 10.89 -2.90 18.20
C THR A 45 10.76 -2.53 16.73
N PHE A 46 11.82 -2.80 15.97
CA PHE A 46 11.86 -2.68 14.53
C PHE A 46 12.15 -4.04 13.92
N MET A 47 11.53 -4.33 12.79
CA MET A 47 11.81 -5.48 11.96
C MET A 47 12.85 -5.08 10.93
N ASP A 48 13.92 -5.87 10.85
CA ASP A 48 14.92 -5.75 9.81
C ASP A 48 14.30 -6.25 8.50
N GLY A 49 14.00 -5.33 7.59
CA GLY A 49 13.30 -5.65 6.34
C GLY A 49 14.06 -6.65 5.47
N PRO A 50 15.31 -6.34 5.07
CA PRO A 50 16.12 -7.22 4.21
C PRO A 50 16.34 -8.63 4.76
N PHE A 51 16.75 -8.76 6.02
CA PHE A 51 16.99 -10.08 6.61
C PHE A 51 15.68 -10.85 6.80
N THR A 52 14.60 -10.17 7.22
CA THR A 52 13.28 -10.82 7.35
C THR A 52 12.77 -11.29 5.99
N LEU A 53 12.93 -10.49 4.93
CA LEU A 53 12.53 -10.87 3.58
C LEU A 53 13.23 -12.15 3.10
N ALA A 54 14.55 -12.25 3.31
CA ALA A 54 15.33 -13.40 2.92
C ALA A 54 14.90 -14.68 3.67
N LEU A 55 14.74 -14.61 4.99
CA LEU A 55 14.29 -15.77 5.76
C LEU A 55 12.81 -16.11 5.47
N PHE A 56 11.98 -15.11 5.18
CA PHE A 56 10.59 -15.31 4.81
C PHE A 56 10.47 -16.03 3.47
N GLN A 57 11.30 -15.67 2.49
CA GLN A 57 11.43 -16.38 1.22
C GLN A 57 11.74 -17.87 1.44
N GLU A 58 12.78 -18.18 2.24
CA GLU A 58 13.14 -19.56 2.55
C GLU A 58 12.00 -20.31 3.26
N TRP A 59 11.30 -19.64 4.18
CA TRP A 59 10.18 -20.21 4.90
C TRP A 59 9.00 -20.53 3.97
N VAL A 60 8.64 -19.62 3.06
CA VAL A 60 7.57 -19.79 2.05
C VAL A 60 7.86 -21.01 1.17
N GLU A 61 9.10 -21.14 0.68
CA GLU A 61 9.52 -22.27 -0.16
C GLU A 61 9.45 -23.60 0.58
N LYS A 62 9.98 -23.64 1.81
CA LYS A 62 10.03 -24.88 2.59
C LYS A 62 8.65 -25.37 3.00
N ASN A 63 7.71 -24.45 3.22
CA ASN A 63 6.36 -24.81 3.66
C ASN A 63 5.51 -25.36 2.51
N GLY A 64 5.74 -24.91 1.27
CA GLY A 64 5.00 -25.34 0.08
C GLY A 64 3.51 -24.93 0.07
N LYS A 65 3.02 -24.28 1.12
CA LYS A 65 1.62 -23.83 1.29
C LYS A 65 1.17 -22.81 0.25
N PHE A 66 2.12 -22.11 -0.36
CA PHE A 66 1.86 -20.97 -1.25
C PHE A 66 2.29 -21.28 -2.70
N ASN A 67 2.37 -22.55 -3.06
CA ASN A 67 2.85 -22.96 -4.39
C ASN A 67 1.98 -22.42 -5.53
N ASP A 68 0.67 -22.32 -5.29
CA ASP A 68 -0.33 -21.83 -6.23
C ASP A 68 -0.47 -20.29 -6.24
N SER A 69 0.34 -19.56 -5.44
CA SER A 69 0.33 -18.09 -5.39
C SER A 69 1.44 -17.50 -6.25
N ASP A 70 1.12 -16.57 -7.15
CA ASP A 70 2.15 -15.88 -7.95
C ASP A 70 2.98 -14.88 -7.13
N ILE A 71 2.37 -14.30 -6.10
CA ILE A 71 2.97 -13.35 -5.15
C ILE A 71 2.52 -13.71 -3.74
N VAL A 72 3.44 -13.63 -2.76
CA VAL A 72 3.15 -13.83 -1.33
C VAL A 72 3.59 -12.61 -0.54
N ILE A 73 2.64 -11.95 0.14
CA ILE A 73 2.92 -10.77 0.96
C ILE A 73 2.75 -11.10 2.44
N LEU A 74 3.78 -10.85 3.25
CA LEU A 74 3.70 -10.81 4.70
C LEU A 74 3.20 -9.43 5.14
N LEU A 75 2.02 -9.38 5.75
CA LEU A 75 1.52 -8.18 6.43
C LEU A 75 1.96 -8.20 7.89
N THR A 76 2.61 -7.12 8.34
CA THR A 76 3.10 -7.01 9.73
C THR A 76 2.74 -5.65 10.33
N SER A 77 2.43 -5.65 11.62
CA SER A 77 2.28 -4.40 12.39
C SER A 77 3.61 -3.88 12.96
N CYS A 78 4.69 -4.65 12.76
CA CYS A 78 6.03 -4.30 13.20
C CYS A 78 6.62 -3.25 12.26
N ARG A 79 7.28 -2.24 12.84
CA ARG A 79 7.88 -1.16 12.03
C ARG A 79 9.07 -1.69 11.24
N LEU A 80 9.04 -1.53 9.93
CA LEU A 80 10.14 -1.95 9.09
C LEU A 80 11.29 -0.94 9.13
N TYR A 81 12.52 -1.45 9.15
CA TYR A 81 13.74 -0.69 8.97
C TYR A 81 14.51 -1.26 7.78
N ASP A 82 14.79 -0.41 6.80
CA ASP A 82 15.57 -0.75 5.62
C ASP A 82 16.90 0.04 5.62
N TYR A 83 18.01 -0.68 5.39
CA TYR A 83 19.37 -0.17 5.35
C TYR A 83 19.99 -0.14 3.95
N PHE A 84 19.24 -0.47 2.89
CA PHE A 84 19.79 -0.53 1.52
C PHE A 84 20.31 0.80 0.97
N TRP A 85 20.07 1.95 1.64
CA TRP A 85 20.53 3.25 1.18
C TRP A 85 21.29 4.04 2.25
N SER A 86 22.53 4.43 1.92
CA SER A 86 23.51 5.10 2.79
C SER A 86 23.20 6.58 3.09
N THR A 87 21.93 6.98 3.11
CA THR A 87 21.52 8.30 3.58
C THR A 87 21.07 8.17 5.03
N LYS A 88 21.49 9.11 5.89
CA LYS A 88 21.29 9.14 7.36
C LYS A 88 19.83 9.24 7.82
N GLN A 89 18.88 8.79 7.01
CA GLN A 89 17.46 8.79 7.22
C GLN A 89 16.94 7.43 6.78
N GLY A 90 16.68 6.53 7.75
CA GLY A 90 16.06 5.24 7.46
C GLY A 90 14.75 5.46 6.70
N ARG A 91 14.59 4.75 5.59
CA ARG A 91 13.38 4.79 4.77
C ARG A 91 12.20 4.25 5.57
N ARG A 92 11.04 4.90 5.43
CA ARG A 92 9.75 4.40 5.95
C ARG A 92 8.76 4.31 4.81
N ASP A 93 9.12 3.55 3.80
CA ASP A 93 8.23 3.25 2.67
C ASP A 93 7.27 2.11 3.03
N GLY A 94 7.40 1.57 4.25
CA GLY A 94 6.45 0.62 4.84
C GLY A 94 6.42 -0.72 4.14
N GLY A 95 7.43 -1.08 3.33
CA GLY A 95 7.52 -2.40 2.71
C GLY A 95 8.87 -2.67 2.03
N ILE A 96 9.15 -3.94 1.77
CA ILE A 96 10.33 -4.43 1.03
C ILE A 96 9.97 -5.73 0.28
N SER A 97 10.56 -5.97 -0.89
CA SER A 97 10.32 -7.13 -1.76
C SER A 97 11.53 -7.32 -2.68
N TYR A 98 11.47 -8.30 -3.59
CA TYR A 98 12.47 -8.45 -4.64
C TYR A 98 12.00 -7.74 -5.91
N GLN A 99 12.95 -7.18 -6.67
CA GLN A 99 12.65 -6.72 -8.03
C GLN A 99 12.53 -7.93 -8.97
N ASP A 100 11.49 -7.92 -9.82
CA ASP A 100 11.26 -8.95 -10.83
C ASP A 100 11.14 -10.38 -10.25
N GLY A 101 10.59 -10.46 -9.04
CA GLY A 101 10.47 -11.73 -8.31
C GLY A 101 9.31 -12.62 -8.77
N ILE A 102 8.34 -12.09 -9.51
CA ILE A 102 7.15 -12.83 -9.96
C ILE A 102 7.54 -14.08 -10.77
N CYS A 103 6.79 -15.17 -10.61
CA CYS A 103 7.06 -16.48 -11.21
C CYS A 103 8.40 -17.12 -10.82
N THR A 104 9.06 -16.60 -9.79
CA THR A 104 10.27 -17.20 -9.24
C THR A 104 10.10 -17.51 -7.76
N HIS A 105 11.14 -18.06 -7.18
CA HIS A 105 11.26 -18.33 -5.76
C HIS A 105 11.35 -17.02 -4.92
N LEU A 106 11.70 -15.90 -5.56
CA LEU A 106 11.77 -14.55 -4.99
C LEU A 106 10.42 -13.80 -4.99
N ARG A 107 9.29 -14.50 -5.19
CA ARG A 107 7.95 -13.92 -5.31
C ARG A 107 7.34 -13.38 -4.00
N VAL A 108 8.18 -12.98 -3.05
CA VAL A 108 7.75 -12.58 -1.70
C VAL A 108 7.97 -11.10 -1.43
N GLY A 109 7.13 -10.52 -0.58
CA GLY A 109 7.29 -9.17 -0.07
C GLY A 109 6.82 -9.05 1.38
N VAL A 110 7.27 -8.02 2.07
CA VAL A 110 6.87 -7.67 3.44
C VAL A 110 6.30 -6.26 3.42
N VAL A 111 5.16 -6.06 4.08
CA VAL A 111 4.43 -4.80 4.13
C VAL A 111 4.04 -4.49 5.58
N GLU A 112 4.41 -3.30 6.05
CA GLU A 112 3.91 -2.72 7.29
C GLU A 112 2.46 -2.26 7.07
N ASP A 113 1.54 -2.84 7.83
CA ASP A 113 0.16 -2.39 7.96
C ASP A 113 -0.27 -2.52 9.42
N LYS A 114 -0.79 -1.44 10.00
CA LYS A 114 -1.22 -1.45 11.40
C LYS A 114 -2.57 -2.15 11.60
N GLY A 115 -3.26 -2.53 10.52
CA GLY A 115 -4.58 -3.17 10.56
C GLY A 115 -5.67 -2.26 11.12
N ARG A 116 -5.50 -0.94 11.04
CA ARG A 116 -6.43 0.04 11.66
C ARG A 116 -7.01 1.01 10.65
N ASP A 117 -6.17 1.58 9.80
CA ASP A 117 -6.51 2.64 8.86
C ASP A 117 -6.06 2.35 7.42
N PHE A 118 -5.73 1.08 7.14
CA PHE A 118 -5.19 0.60 5.86
C PHE A 118 -3.95 1.40 5.41
N ASP A 119 -3.10 1.80 6.35
CA ASP A 119 -1.90 2.59 6.08
C ASP A 119 -0.87 1.84 5.23
N GLY A 120 -0.95 0.51 5.15
CA GLY A 120 -0.12 -0.32 4.29
C GLY A 120 -0.53 -0.38 2.81
N ILE A 121 -1.65 0.22 2.38
CA ILE A 121 -2.12 0.12 0.97
C ILE A 121 -1.05 0.65 0.00
N LYS A 122 -0.47 1.83 0.30
CA LYS A 122 0.56 2.42 -0.55
C LYS A 122 1.77 1.48 -0.68
N SER A 123 2.25 0.97 0.45
CA SER A 123 3.38 0.04 0.50
C SER A 123 3.09 -1.22 -0.31
N LEU A 124 1.88 -1.80 -0.16
CA LEU A 124 1.45 -2.98 -0.90
C LEU A 124 1.50 -2.76 -2.41
N ILE A 125 1.01 -1.62 -2.90
CA ILE A 125 1.05 -1.27 -4.33
C ILE A 125 2.50 -1.21 -4.81
N SER A 126 3.37 -0.51 -4.09
CA SER A 126 4.78 -0.42 -4.45
C SER A 126 5.46 -1.79 -4.47
N GLN A 127 5.21 -2.65 -3.47
CA GLN A 127 5.80 -3.99 -3.43
C GLN A 127 5.32 -4.89 -4.57
N ILE A 128 4.04 -4.83 -4.94
CA ILE A 128 3.52 -5.56 -6.09
C ILE A 128 4.17 -5.05 -7.39
N ALA A 129 4.31 -3.73 -7.56
CA ALA A 129 4.98 -3.15 -8.72
C ALA A 129 6.44 -3.63 -8.83
N HIS A 130 7.20 -3.62 -7.74
CA HIS A 130 8.59 -4.11 -7.73
C HIS A 130 8.68 -5.60 -8.09
N LEU A 131 7.80 -6.43 -7.56
CA LEU A 131 7.73 -7.86 -7.90
C LEU A 131 7.41 -8.09 -9.39
N LEU A 132 6.66 -7.18 -10.01
CA LEU A 132 6.38 -7.13 -11.45
C LEU A 132 7.52 -6.50 -12.27
N GLY A 133 8.68 -6.22 -11.67
CA GLY A 133 9.89 -5.81 -12.37
C GLY A 133 10.16 -4.32 -12.39
N THR A 134 9.33 -3.48 -11.76
CA THR A 134 9.59 -2.04 -11.71
C THR A 134 10.80 -1.74 -10.83
N PRO A 135 11.66 -0.78 -11.22
CA PRO A 135 12.83 -0.39 -10.44
C PRO A 135 12.43 0.09 -9.05
N TRP A 136 13.32 -0.07 -8.08
CA TRP A 136 13.18 0.51 -6.76
C TRP A 136 13.38 2.01 -6.80
N ASN A 137 14.33 2.47 -7.62
CA ASN A 137 14.74 3.86 -7.67
C ASN A 137 14.53 4.52 -9.03
N GLU A 138 13.40 5.21 -9.21
CA GLU A 138 13.25 6.19 -10.29
C GLU A 138 14.26 7.34 -10.11
N GLY A 139 15.16 7.50 -11.07
CA GLY A 139 16.24 8.48 -11.06
C GLY A 139 17.64 7.91 -10.82
N HIS A 140 17.77 6.70 -10.25
CA HIS A 140 19.06 5.99 -10.15
C HIS A 140 19.08 4.71 -10.98
N GLU A 141 18.13 3.80 -10.75
CA GLU A 141 18.00 2.56 -11.52
C GLU A 141 17.26 2.79 -12.83
N ALA A 142 16.42 3.83 -12.87
CA ALA A 142 15.82 4.35 -14.09
C ALA A 142 16.09 5.86 -14.21
N PRO A 143 17.26 6.27 -14.75
CA PRO A 143 17.68 7.67 -14.83
C PRO A 143 16.75 8.54 -15.68
N ASP A 144 16.06 7.93 -16.65
CA ASP A 144 15.09 8.61 -17.53
C ASP A 144 13.78 8.94 -16.80
N CYS A 145 13.59 8.41 -15.58
CA CYS A 145 12.40 8.59 -14.77
C CYS A 145 12.65 9.66 -13.72
N LEU A 146 11.93 10.78 -13.82
CA LEU A 146 12.00 11.86 -12.84
C LEU A 146 11.26 11.45 -11.57
N GLY A 147 11.92 10.69 -10.70
CA GLY A 147 11.38 10.22 -9.41
C GLY A 147 11.13 11.30 -8.35
N LYS A 148 10.80 12.53 -8.77
CA LYS A 148 10.56 13.70 -7.90
C LYS A 148 9.10 14.14 -7.83
N ASP A 149 8.25 13.54 -8.64
CA ASP A 149 6.86 13.98 -8.81
C ASP A 149 5.91 13.40 -7.75
N GLY A 150 6.40 12.51 -6.88
CA GLY A 150 5.62 11.97 -5.76
C GLY A 150 4.65 10.84 -6.12
N TYR A 151 4.85 10.17 -7.27
CA TYR A 151 4.11 8.96 -7.65
C TYR A 151 4.22 7.84 -6.59
N LEU A 152 3.34 6.84 -6.65
CA LEU A 152 3.25 5.80 -5.62
C LEU A 152 4.55 5.02 -5.40
N VAL A 153 5.28 4.75 -6.48
CA VAL A 153 6.54 3.97 -6.51
C VAL A 153 7.78 4.88 -6.51
N SER A 154 7.56 6.21 -6.45
CA SER A 154 8.63 7.19 -6.39
C SER A 154 9.34 7.13 -5.04
N LEU A 155 10.66 7.21 -5.10
CA LEU A 155 11.51 7.21 -3.93
C LEU A 155 11.44 8.49 -3.10
N ASP A 156 11.28 9.63 -3.75
CA ASP A 156 11.12 10.89 -3.04
C ASP A 156 9.69 10.97 -2.50
N THR A 157 9.60 11.09 -1.17
CA THR A 157 8.36 11.43 -0.47
C THR A 157 8.06 12.90 -0.71
N SER A 158 7.55 13.22 -1.90
CA SER A 158 6.97 14.53 -2.19
C SER A 158 5.95 14.91 -1.12
N GLU A 159 5.85 16.20 -0.79
CA GLU A 159 4.84 16.72 0.13
C GLU A 159 3.40 16.46 -0.38
N THR A 160 3.23 16.20 -1.67
CA THR A 160 1.96 15.86 -2.32
C THR A 160 2.09 14.54 -3.10
N PRO A 161 1.77 13.38 -2.49
CA PRO A 161 1.79 12.12 -3.19
C PRO A 161 0.70 12.08 -4.28
N LEU A 162 1.07 11.60 -5.46
CA LEU A 162 0.14 11.38 -6.57
C LEU A 162 -0.43 9.95 -6.47
N PRO A 163 -1.76 9.76 -6.52
CA PRO A 163 -2.41 8.45 -6.37
C PRO A 163 -2.38 7.64 -7.67
N MET A 164 -1.26 7.65 -8.38
CA MET A 164 -1.08 6.99 -9.66
C MET A 164 0.36 6.52 -9.84
N LEU A 165 0.54 5.57 -10.75
CA LEU A 165 1.85 5.15 -11.22
C LEU A 165 2.40 6.20 -12.19
N SER A 166 3.71 6.44 -12.17
CA SER A 166 4.36 7.28 -13.16
C SER A 166 4.27 6.62 -14.55
N ASN A 167 4.35 7.41 -15.62
CA ASN A 167 4.42 6.82 -16.97
C ASN A 167 5.63 5.89 -17.12
N CYS A 168 6.75 6.20 -16.46
CA CYS A 168 7.91 5.33 -16.43
C CYS A 168 7.60 3.97 -15.79
N THR A 169 6.97 3.96 -14.61
CA THR A 169 6.56 2.72 -13.95
C THR A 169 5.64 1.91 -14.87
N LYS A 170 4.69 2.57 -15.54
CA LYS A 170 3.78 1.92 -16.51
C LYS A 170 4.54 1.31 -17.68
N ASP A 171 5.55 1.99 -18.21
CA ASP A 171 6.38 1.49 -19.31
C ASP A 171 7.18 0.24 -18.90
N TYR A 172 7.70 0.18 -17.69
CA TYR A 172 8.37 -1.02 -17.17
C TYR A 172 7.41 -2.21 -17.04
N LEU A 173 6.19 -1.98 -16.52
CA LEU A 173 5.16 -3.02 -16.43
C LEU A 173 4.74 -3.53 -17.81
N LEU A 174 4.58 -2.61 -18.78
CA LEU A 174 4.30 -2.96 -20.17
C LEU A 174 5.44 -3.77 -20.78
N GLN A 175 6.69 -3.35 -20.58
CA GLN A 175 7.87 -4.06 -21.09
C GLN A 175 7.98 -5.46 -20.50
N LYS A 176 7.74 -5.62 -19.20
CA LYS A 176 7.68 -6.93 -18.53
C LYS A 176 6.65 -7.83 -19.20
N TYR A 177 5.42 -7.34 -19.33
CA TYR A 177 4.35 -8.09 -19.97
C TYR A 177 4.69 -8.49 -21.42
N GLN A 178 5.20 -7.56 -22.23
CA GLN A 178 5.58 -7.83 -23.62
C GLN A 178 6.71 -8.86 -23.74
N THR A 179 7.64 -8.87 -22.80
CA THR A 179 8.75 -9.84 -22.75
C THR A 179 8.24 -11.24 -22.42
N ASP A 180 7.27 -11.32 -21.51
CA ASP A 180 6.79 -12.59 -20.97
C ASP A 180 5.58 -13.17 -21.71
N VAL A 181 4.84 -12.38 -22.50
CA VAL A 181 3.55 -12.84 -23.10
C VAL A 181 3.67 -14.15 -23.90
N TYR A 182 4.80 -14.39 -24.56
CA TYR A 182 5.02 -15.61 -25.34
C TYR A 182 5.50 -16.81 -24.51
N SER A 183 6.00 -16.57 -23.29
CA SER A 183 6.48 -17.63 -22.38
C SER A 183 5.36 -18.21 -21.51
N HIS A 184 4.12 -17.74 -21.65
CA HIS A 184 2.97 -18.13 -20.82
C HIS A 184 3.31 -17.99 -19.33
N PRO A 185 3.46 -16.75 -18.84
CA PRO A 185 3.95 -16.52 -17.50
C PRO A 185 2.93 -17.03 -16.47
N CYS A 186 3.40 -17.30 -15.24
CA CYS A 186 2.57 -17.87 -14.17
C CYS A 186 1.29 -17.08 -13.88
N TRP A 187 1.31 -15.77 -14.11
CA TRP A 187 0.22 -14.81 -13.88
C TRP A 187 -0.63 -14.54 -15.14
N SER A 188 -0.67 -15.49 -16.08
CA SER A 188 -1.50 -15.42 -17.29
C SER A 188 -2.77 -16.26 -17.22
N ASP A 189 -2.92 -17.08 -16.18
CA ASP A 189 -4.11 -17.88 -15.94
C ASP A 189 -5.18 -17.12 -15.14
N THR A 190 -6.37 -17.71 -15.03
CA THR A 190 -7.44 -17.15 -14.22
C THR A 190 -7.46 -17.85 -12.86
N PRO A 191 -7.02 -17.20 -11.78
CA PRO A 191 -6.95 -17.83 -10.47
C PRO A 191 -8.34 -18.04 -9.88
N LYS A 192 -8.47 -19.01 -8.97
CA LYS A 192 -9.68 -19.23 -8.17
C LYS A 192 -9.55 -18.49 -6.83
N PRO A 193 -10.28 -17.38 -6.61
CA PRO A 193 -10.15 -16.64 -5.36
C PRO A 193 -10.82 -17.37 -4.19
N ILE A 194 -10.29 -17.18 -2.98
CA ILE A 194 -10.86 -17.74 -1.74
C ILE A 194 -12.03 -16.91 -1.20
N VAL A 195 -12.17 -15.68 -1.68
CA VAL A 195 -13.29 -14.77 -1.39
C VAL A 195 -13.81 -14.16 -2.69
N PRO A 196 -15.12 -13.88 -2.81
CA PRO A 196 -15.63 -13.15 -3.97
C PRO A 196 -14.92 -11.80 -4.15
N ARG A 197 -14.73 -11.38 -5.40
CA ARG A 197 -14.28 -10.01 -5.69
C ARG A 197 -15.30 -9.03 -5.11
N THR A 198 -14.79 -7.95 -4.54
CA THR A 198 -15.59 -6.89 -3.93
C THR A 198 -15.38 -5.60 -4.71
N HIS A 199 -16.38 -4.72 -4.68
CA HIS A 199 -16.28 -3.34 -5.15
C HIS A 199 -16.15 -2.36 -3.96
N GLU A 200 -16.01 -2.89 -2.73
CA GLU A 200 -15.90 -2.09 -1.53
C GLU A 200 -14.51 -1.49 -1.37
N LEU A 201 -14.48 -0.15 -1.35
CA LEU A 201 -13.34 0.66 -0.98
C LEU A 201 -13.29 0.98 0.52
N PRO A 202 -12.14 1.42 1.07
CA PRO A 202 -11.99 1.75 2.50
C PRO A 202 -13.06 2.69 3.06
N VAL A 203 -13.63 3.59 2.26
CA VAL A 203 -14.77 4.43 2.67
C VAL A 203 -15.97 3.62 3.17
N HIS A 204 -16.25 2.45 2.58
CA HIS A 204 -17.37 1.60 2.98
C HIS A 204 -17.11 0.95 4.34
N TYR A 205 -15.86 0.55 4.60
CA TYR A 205 -15.46 0.04 5.91
C TYR A 205 -15.58 1.13 7.00
N PHE A 206 -15.13 2.35 6.73
CA PHE A 206 -15.24 3.48 7.66
C PHE A 206 -16.60 4.18 7.66
N ALA A 207 -17.60 3.62 6.97
CA ALA A 207 -18.99 4.02 7.17
C ALA A 207 -19.53 3.51 8.52
N GLU A 208 -19.01 2.39 8.99
CA GLU A 208 -19.39 1.75 10.27
C GLU A 208 -18.33 1.95 11.37
N GLU A 209 -17.08 2.24 10.98
CA GLU A 209 -15.94 2.41 11.89
C GLU A 209 -15.48 3.87 12.03
N ASP A 210 -15.02 4.25 13.23
CA ASP A 210 -14.48 5.59 13.46
C ASP A 210 -12.98 5.66 13.11
N LEU A 211 -12.67 6.30 11.98
CA LEU A 211 -11.30 6.45 11.52
C LEU A 211 -10.43 7.28 12.46
N CYS A 212 -10.97 8.25 13.21
CA CYS A 212 -10.18 9.00 14.20
C CYS A 212 -9.71 8.07 15.33
N LYS A 213 -10.57 7.16 15.80
CA LYS A 213 -10.19 6.15 16.78
C LYS A 213 -9.15 5.19 16.22
N ALA A 214 -9.37 4.71 15.00
CA ALA A 214 -8.49 3.75 14.35
C ALA A 214 -7.09 4.32 14.09
N ASN A 215 -7.02 5.51 13.50
CA ASN A 215 -5.77 6.21 13.18
C ASN A 215 -5.02 6.70 14.44
N ARG A 216 -5.71 6.85 15.59
CA ARG A 216 -5.13 7.41 16.83
C ARG A 216 -5.29 6.48 18.04
N PRO A 217 -4.58 5.35 18.08
CA PRO A 217 -4.67 4.39 19.19
C PRO A 217 -4.26 4.96 20.55
N ASN A 218 -3.36 5.96 20.57
CA ASN A 218 -2.94 6.63 21.80
C ASN A 218 -3.99 7.63 22.33
N PHE A 219 -5.02 7.92 21.54
CA PHE A 219 -6.10 8.85 21.86
C PHE A 219 -7.46 8.19 21.55
N PRO A 220 -7.85 7.13 22.27
CA PRO A 220 -9.04 6.32 21.94
C PRO A 220 -10.37 7.07 22.06
N ASN A 221 -10.36 8.24 22.71
CA ASN A 221 -11.53 9.11 22.81
C ASN A 221 -11.68 10.06 21.61
N ASP A 222 -10.67 10.14 20.73
CA ASP A 222 -10.76 10.97 19.54
C ASP A 222 -11.79 10.36 18.59
N THR A 223 -12.72 11.18 18.09
CA THR A 223 -13.79 10.81 17.16
C THR A 223 -13.84 11.79 16.00
N TYR A 224 -14.62 11.49 14.97
CA TYR A 224 -14.98 12.49 13.97
C TYR A 224 -15.56 13.73 14.65
N CYS A 225 -15.12 14.92 14.23
CA CYS A 225 -15.75 16.14 14.71
C CYS A 225 -17.24 16.20 14.33
N PRO A 226 -18.11 16.79 15.16
CA PRO A 226 -19.52 17.01 14.82
C PRO A 226 -19.66 17.69 13.45
N LYS A 227 -20.67 17.32 12.65
CA LYS A 227 -20.85 17.82 11.27
C LYS A 227 -20.93 19.35 11.17
N ASN A 228 -21.43 20.02 12.22
CA ASN A 228 -21.52 21.48 12.32
C ASN A 228 -20.24 22.15 12.84
N HIS A 229 -19.19 21.39 13.14
CA HIS A 229 -17.94 21.93 13.62
C HIS A 229 -17.27 22.75 12.51
N THR A 230 -16.83 23.97 12.84
CA THR A 230 -16.16 24.92 11.94
C THR A 230 -14.98 24.36 11.15
N ARG A 231 -14.38 23.24 11.60
CA ARG A 231 -13.23 22.61 10.97
C ARG A 231 -13.60 21.84 9.70
N TRP A 232 -14.85 21.41 9.56
CA TRP A 232 -15.31 20.81 8.30
C TRP A 232 -15.24 21.82 7.15
N GLY A 233 -15.71 23.05 7.36
CA GLY A 233 -15.64 24.11 6.34
C GLY A 233 -14.24 24.64 6.04
N SER A 234 -13.23 24.27 6.84
CA SER A 234 -11.81 24.62 6.62
C SER A 234 -10.96 23.39 6.29
N ALA A 235 -11.57 22.23 6.09
CA ALA A 235 -10.85 21.01 5.76
C ALA A 235 -10.42 21.07 4.28
N PRO A 236 -9.14 20.80 3.96
CA PRO A 236 -8.73 20.61 2.58
C PRO A 236 -9.50 19.44 1.93
N VAL A 237 -9.58 19.45 0.60
CA VAL A 237 -10.15 18.34 -0.18
C VAL A 237 -9.48 17.02 0.24
N CYS A 238 -10.28 15.96 0.35
CA CYS A 238 -9.84 14.63 0.79
C CYS A 238 -9.20 14.60 2.19
N LYS A 239 -9.50 15.57 3.04
CA LYS A 239 -9.12 15.57 4.45
C LYS A 239 -10.33 15.82 5.36
N PHE A 240 -10.23 15.38 6.60
CA PHE A 240 -11.28 15.53 7.61
C PHE A 240 -10.72 15.83 9.01
N PRO A 241 -11.49 16.50 9.88
CA PRO A 241 -11.05 16.83 11.23
C PRO A 241 -11.41 15.75 12.27
N CYS A 242 -10.48 15.53 13.21
CA CYS A 242 -10.71 14.73 14.42
C CYS A 242 -10.84 15.62 15.65
N CYS A 243 -11.69 15.22 16.59
CA CYS A 243 -12.00 15.95 17.81
C CYS A 243 -11.86 15.05 19.04
N LYS A 244 -11.40 15.62 20.15
CA LYS A 244 -11.35 14.94 21.46
C LYS A 244 -12.74 14.89 22.12
N ASP A 245 -13.52 15.94 21.89
CA ASP A 245 -14.91 16.15 22.30
C ASP A 245 -15.53 17.18 21.33
N ASP A 246 -16.82 17.46 21.47
CA ASP A 246 -17.60 18.28 20.53
C ASP A 246 -16.99 19.64 20.18
N ASN A 247 -16.16 20.22 21.06
CA ASN A 247 -15.58 21.55 20.88
C ASN A 247 -14.06 21.53 20.68
N ASN A 248 -13.38 20.45 21.07
CA ASN A 248 -11.92 20.38 21.09
C ASN A 248 -11.37 19.64 19.87
N TYR A 249 -11.16 20.38 18.79
CA TYR A 249 -10.41 19.93 17.61
C TYR A 249 -8.98 19.51 17.96
N ARG A 250 -8.53 18.42 17.35
CA ARG A 250 -7.15 17.97 17.41
C ARG A 250 -6.35 18.66 16.30
N PRO A 251 -5.25 19.36 16.62
CA PRO A 251 -4.45 20.01 15.59
C PRO A 251 -3.92 18.95 14.62
N THR A 252 -4.35 19.04 13.36
CA THR A 252 -4.00 18.28 12.13
C THR A 252 -5.20 17.53 11.55
N TYR A 253 -5.53 17.84 10.28
CA TYR A 253 -6.52 17.07 9.51
C TYR A 253 -5.97 15.70 9.10
N ARG A 254 -6.85 14.72 8.98
CA ARG A 254 -6.54 13.36 8.56
C ARG A 254 -7.01 13.10 7.13
N SER A 255 -6.38 12.14 6.48
CA SER A 255 -6.71 11.71 5.12
C SER A 255 -8.05 10.99 5.11
N LEU A 256 -8.99 11.44 4.27
CA LEU A 256 -10.21 10.69 4.05
C LEU A 256 -9.89 9.29 3.48
N PRO A 257 -10.68 8.25 3.82
CA PRO A 257 -10.51 6.94 3.23
C PRO A 257 -10.60 6.97 1.70
N ASP A 258 -9.87 6.07 1.06
CA ASP A 258 -9.99 5.85 -0.38
C ASP A 258 -11.44 5.49 -0.76
N GLY A 259 -11.93 6.12 -1.83
CA GLY A 259 -13.31 6.02 -2.30
C GLY A 259 -14.26 7.11 -1.78
N THR A 260 -13.82 7.99 -0.88
CA THR A 260 -14.67 9.09 -0.39
C THR A 260 -15.02 10.05 -1.52
N ASN A 261 -16.31 10.31 -1.74
CA ASN A 261 -16.75 11.26 -2.76
C ASN A 261 -16.18 12.66 -2.48
N CYS A 262 -15.54 13.26 -3.49
CA CYS A 262 -14.99 14.62 -3.44
C CYS A 262 -15.52 15.49 -4.60
N THR A 263 -16.67 15.13 -5.17
CA THR A 263 -17.40 15.93 -6.15
C THR A 263 -17.76 17.27 -5.53
N ASP A 264 -17.34 18.37 -6.16
CA ASP A 264 -17.68 19.72 -5.72
C ASP A 264 -19.17 20.04 -5.94
N GLU A 265 -19.71 20.94 -5.10
CA GLU A 265 -21.14 21.35 -5.12
C GLU A 265 -21.62 21.95 -6.45
N ASN A 266 -20.70 22.38 -7.32
CA ASN A 266 -21.00 22.98 -8.63
C ASN A 266 -21.19 21.95 -9.77
N GLY A 267 -21.08 20.65 -9.51
CA GLY A 267 -21.32 19.60 -10.52
C GLY A 267 -20.24 19.46 -11.61
N GLU A 268 -19.17 20.26 -11.59
CA GLU A 268 -18.04 20.15 -12.54
C GLU A 268 -17.23 18.83 -12.40
N ASN A 269 -17.47 18.08 -11.32
CA ASN A 269 -16.65 16.95 -10.89
C ASN A 269 -17.48 15.68 -10.57
N GLU A 270 -18.62 15.47 -11.23
CA GLU A 270 -19.46 14.27 -11.01
C GLU A 270 -18.62 12.99 -11.12
N GLY A 271 -18.65 12.17 -10.06
CA GLY A 271 -17.99 10.86 -10.02
C GLY A 271 -16.54 10.86 -9.51
N LYS A 272 -16.02 11.98 -8.99
CA LYS A 272 -14.69 11.99 -8.39
C LYS A 272 -14.65 11.43 -6.97
N VAL A 273 -13.55 10.75 -6.64
CA VAL A 273 -13.29 10.18 -5.33
C VAL A 273 -11.89 10.49 -4.84
N CYS A 274 -11.72 10.46 -3.53
CA CYS A 274 -10.42 10.54 -2.89
C CYS A 274 -9.66 9.24 -3.06
N LEU A 275 -8.44 9.32 -3.57
CA LEU A 275 -7.42 8.28 -3.50
C LEU A 275 -6.12 8.91 -2.98
N SER A 276 -5.52 8.33 -1.94
CA SER A 276 -4.25 8.79 -1.35
C SER A 276 -4.22 10.31 -1.08
N GLN A 277 -5.32 10.87 -0.57
CA GLN A 277 -5.51 12.31 -0.27
C GLN A 277 -5.73 13.24 -1.48
N VAL A 278 -5.88 12.70 -2.68
CA VAL A 278 -6.10 13.49 -3.90
C VAL A 278 -7.45 13.14 -4.51
N CYS A 279 -8.19 14.16 -4.95
CA CYS A 279 -9.48 13.98 -5.61
C CYS A 279 -9.27 13.66 -7.09
N VAL A 280 -9.64 12.46 -7.51
CA VAL A 280 -9.41 11.93 -8.86
C VAL A 280 -10.67 11.34 -9.46
N THR A 281 -10.70 11.23 -10.78
CA THR A 281 -11.72 10.48 -11.51
C THR A 281 -11.33 8.99 -11.52
N LEU A 282 -12.31 8.11 -11.25
CA LEU A 282 -12.15 6.66 -11.44
C LEU A 282 -12.42 6.25 -12.88
#